data_AF-A0A087N730-F1
#
_entry.id   AF-A0A087N730-F1
#
_cell.length_a   1.000
_cell.length_b   1.000
_cell.length_c   1.000
_cell.angle_alpha   90.00
_cell.angle_beta   90.00
_cell.angle_gamma   90.00
#
_symmetry.space_group_name_H-M   'P 1'
#
loop_
_entity.id
_entity.type
_entity.pdbx_description
1 polymer ?
#
loop_
_entity_poly.entity_id
_entity_poly.type
_entity_poly.pdbx_seq_one_letter_code
_entity_poly.pdbx_strand_id
1 'polypeptide(L)'
;MDTAGMGSIEYSVAVLKVPLIVVLGHEKCGAVAAAADVVTKDTRFPGSIARMIEPIVPAVLAAQRNVGEDKLVDTAVEENVRRMVERLQKFSEPMLIEPQERGELKVVGAVYELSTGRVRWL
;
A
#
# COMPACT_ATOMS: atom_id res chain seq x y z
N MET A 1 -6.09 -0.26 6.75
CA MET A 1 -6.07 -1.73 6.88
C MET A 1 -7.14 -2.09 7.88
N ASP A 2 -7.96 -3.08 7.58
CA ASP A 2 -8.99 -3.56 8.50
C ASP A 2 -8.41 -4.57 9.50
N THR A 3 -9.24 -5.00 10.45
CA THR A 3 -8.84 -5.92 11.53
C THR A 3 -8.33 -7.25 10.98
N ALA A 4 -8.98 -7.81 9.95
CA ALA A 4 -8.59 -9.09 9.37
C ALA A 4 -7.21 -9.02 8.70
N GLY A 5 -6.93 -7.94 7.96
CA GLY A 5 -5.63 -7.70 7.35
C GLY A 5 -4.51 -7.54 8.38
N MET A 6 -4.74 -6.74 9.43
CA MET A 6 -3.73 -6.54 10.48
C MET A 6 -3.45 -7.82 11.26
N GLY A 7 -4.50 -8.53 11.70
CA GLY A 7 -4.35 -9.78 12.44
C GLY A 7 -3.57 -10.85 11.65
N SER A 8 -3.74 -10.89 10.32
CA SER A 8 -3.00 -11.83 9.46
C SER A 8 -1.49 -11.53 9.41
N ILE A 9 -1.12 -10.24 9.33
CA ILE A 9 0.29 -9.82 9.36
C ILE A 9 0.89 -10.10 10.73
N GLU A 10 0.18 -9.70 11.78
CA GLU A 10 0.56 -9.93 13.17
C GLU A 10 0.78 -11.41 13.50
N TYR A 11 -0.12 -12.28 13.04
CA TYR A 11 0.05 -13.73 13.20
C TYR A 11 1.31 -14.24 12.49
N SER A 12 1.57 -13.76 11.27
CA SER A 12 2.76 -14.13 10.50
C SER A 12 4.06 -13.77 11.24
N VAL A 13 4.10 -12.62 11.90
CA VAL A 13 5.28 -12.18 12.66
C VAL A 13 5.35 -12.84 14.04
N ALA A 14 4.27 -12.80 14.80
CA ALA A 14 4.27 -13.23 16.19
C ALA A 14 4.27 -14.75 16.36
N VAL A 15 3.57 -15.47 15.49
CA VAL A 15 3.40 -16.92 15.58
C VAL A 15 4.31 -17.64 14.60
N LEU A 16 4.31 -17.24 13.32
CA LEU A 16 5.09 -17.92 12.28
C LEU A 16 6.55 -17.44 12.21
N LYS A 17 6.89 -16.34 12.89
CA LYS A 17 8.24 -15.77 12.94
C LYS A 17 8.83 -15.48 11.56
N VAL A 18 8.01 -14.97 10.64
CA VAL A 18 8.51 -14.60 9.30
C VAL A 18 9.54 -13.47 9.40
N PRO A 19 10.67 -13.55 8.67
CA PRO A 19 11.70 -12.51 8.74
C PRO A 19 11.44 -11.33 7.78
N LEU A 20 10.43 -11.45 6.90
CA LEU A 20 10.17 -10.50 5.83
C LEU A 20 8.68 -10.33 5.59
N ILE A 21 8.24 -9.07 5.51
CA ILE A 21 6.96 -8.66 4.95
C ILE A 21 7.23 -7.87 3.67
N VAL A 22 6.51 -8.21 2.61
CA VAL A 22 6.51 -7.46 1.36
C VAL A 22 5.13 -6.85 1.15
N VAL A 23 5.06 -5.53 1.11
CA VAL A 23 3.88 -4.81 0.62
C VAL A 23 3.98 -4.73 -0.90
N LEU A 24 3.16 -5.50 -1.59
CA LEU A 24 3.20 -5.62 -3.05
C LEU A 24 2.03 -4.87 -3.70
N GLY A 25 2.33 -3.76 -4.35
CA GLY A 25 1.43 -3.12 -5.31
C GLY A 25 1.54 -3.75 -6.69
N HIS A 26 0.74 -3.29 -7.66
CA HIS A 26 0.82 -3.75 -9.04
C HIS A 26 0.38 -2.68 -10.03
N GLU A 27 0.89 -2.78 -11.27
CA GLU A 27 0.44 -1.94 -12.39
C GLU A 27 -1.08 -2.06 -12.59
N LYS A 28 -1.70 -1.00 -13.14
CA LYS A 28 -3.13 -0.97 -13.50
C LYS A 28 -4.06 -1.34 -12.35
N CYS A 29 -3.71 -0.96 -11.12
CA CYS A 29 -4.53 -1.24 -9.95
C CYS A 29 -5.86 -0.48 -10.01
N GLY A 30 -6.97 -1.21 -10.16
CA GLY A 30 -8.31 -0.62 -10.29
C GLY A 30 -8.76 0.19 -9.07
N ALA A 31 -8.36 -0.20 -7.86
CA ALA A 31 -8.67 0.56 -6.64
C ALA A 31 -7.94 1.91 -6.58
N VAL A 32 -6.68 1.94 -7.05
CA VAL A 32 -5.91 3.19 -7.15
C VAL A 32 -6.45 4.07 -8.27
N ALA A 33 -6.83 3.49 -9.41
CA ALA A 33 -7.48 4.22 -10.50
C ALA A 33 -8.82 4.83 -10.07
N ALA A 34 -9.64 4.08 -9.33
CA ALA A 34 -10.89 4.60 -8.76
C ALA A 34 -10.63 5.74 -7.76
N ALA A 35 -9.61 5.61 -6.89
CA ALA A 35 -9.20 6.70 -6.02
C ALA A 35 -8.70 7.92 -6.80
N ALA A 36 -8.03 7.71 -7.95
CA ALA A 36 -7.63 8.79 -8.85
C ALA A 36 -8.84 9.51 -9.45
N ASP A 37 -9.85 8.78 -9.90
CA ASP A 37 -11.10 9.36 -10.43
C ASP A 37 -11.87 10.16 -9.36
N VAL A 38 -11.80 9.77 -8.07
CA VAL A 38 -12.33 10.59 -6.97
C VAL A 38 -11.62 11.94 -6.90
N VAL A 39 -10.28 11.94 -6.99
CA VAL A 39 -9.46 13.16 -6.84
C VAL A 39 -9.52 14.06 -8.07
N THR A 40 -9.50 13.49 -9.28
CA THR A 40 -9.34 14.26 -10.53
C THR A 40 -10.67 14.58 -11.21
N LYS A 41 -11.70 13.76 -10.99
CA LYS A 41 -13.00 13.86 -11.69
C LYS A 41 -14.18 14.04 -10.74
N ASP A 42 -13.95 14.15 -9.42
CA ASP A 42 -14.98 14.19 -8.38
C ASP A 42 -15.97 13.00 -8.48
N THR A 43 -15.45 11.83 -8.90
CA THR A 43 -16.27 10.62 -9.06
C THR A 43 -16.73 10.11 -7.70
N ARG A 44 -17.99 9.68 -7.60
CA ARG A 44 -18.55 9.10 -6.36
C ARG A 44 -18.84 7.62 -6.55
N PHE A 45 -18.21 6.79 -5.72
CA PHE A 45 -18.48 5.36 -5.67
C PHE A 45 -19.45 5.03 -4.53
N PRO A 46 -20.38 4.07 -4.70
CA PRO A 46 -21.34 3.71 -3.65
C PRO A 46 -20.77 2.66 -2.67
N GLY A 47 -21.37 2.63 -1.48
CA GLY A 47 -21.24 1.53 -0.53
C GLY A 47 -19.80 1.19 -0.12
N SER A 48 -19.47 -0.10 -0.11
CA SER A 48 -18.15 -0.58 0.34
C SER A 48 -17.00 -0.19 -0.59
N ILE A 49 -17.27 0.19 -1.85
CA ILE A 49 -16.22 0.63 -2.77
C ILE A 49 -15.61 1.95 -2.26
N ALA A 50 -16.45 2.92 -1.87
CA ALA A 50 -15.98 4.19 -1.30
C ALA A 50 -15.09 3.96 -0.06
N ARG A 51 -15.53 3.09 0.86
CA ARG A 51 -14.76 2.77 2.08
C ARG A 51 -13.44 2.06 1.77
N MET A 52 -13.39 1.26 0.72
CA MET A 52 -12.17 0.57 0.28
C MET A 52 -11.15 1.55 -0.31
N ILE A 53 -11.59 2.53 -1.12
CA ILE A 53 -10.70 3.45 -1.82
C ILE A 53 -10.27 4.66 -0.97
N GLU A 54 -11.06 5.05 0.04
CA GLU A 54 -10.79 6.19 0.91
C GLU A 54 -9.36 6.20 1.51
N PRO A 55 -8.82 5.08 2.02
CA PRO A 55 -7.45 5.04 2.52
C PRO A 55 -6.36 5.27 1.46
N ILE A 56 -6.69 5.05 0.18
CA ILE A 56 -5.79 5.19 -0.98
C ILE A 56 -5.71 6.66 -1.44
N VAL A 57 -6.78 7.43 -1.28
CA VAL A 57 -6.90 8.83 -1.75
C VAL A 57 -5.67 9.70 -1.42
N PRO A 58 -5.09 9.66 -0.20
CA PRO A 58 -3.95 10.53 0.06
C PRO A 58 -2.66 10.11 -0.67
N ALA A 59 -2.54 8.88 -1.17
CA ALA A 59 -1.43 8.46 -2.04
C ALA A 59 -1.58 9.09 -3.44
N VAL A 60 -2.82 9.16 -3.94
CA VAL A 60 -3.13 9.86 -5.19
C VAL A 60 -2.83 11.35 -5.07
N LEU A 61 -3.28 11.99 -3.98
CA LEU A 61 -2.99 13.41 -3.74
C LEU A 61 -1.49 13.70 -3.64
N ALA A 62 -0.70 12.77 -3.09
CA ALA A 62 0.75 12.88 -3.06
C ALA A 62 1.37 12.77 -4.47
N ALA A 63 0.94 11.78 -5.25
CA ALA A 63 1.40 11.60 -6.63
C ALA A 63 1.05 12.82 -7.51
N GLN A 64 -0.18 13.34 -7.42
CA GLN A 64 -0.67 14.46 -8.24
C GLN A 64 0.17 15.73 -8.11
N ARG A 65 0.82 15.95 -6.95
CA ARG A 65 1.71 17.11 -6.76
C ARG A 65 3.02 17.02 -7.56
N ASN A 66 3.41 15.81 -7.97
CA ASN A 66 4.74 15.53 -8.51
C ASN A 66 4.71 15.11 -9.98
N VAL A 67 3.57 14.63 -10.50
CA VAL A 67 3.47 14.08 -11.87
C VAL A 67 2.24 14.56 -12.62
N GLY A 68 2.28 14.46 -13.95
CA GLY A 68 1.13 14.66 -14.83
C GLY A 68 0.10 13.53 -14.75
N GLU A 69 -1.04 13.74 -15.40
CA GLU A 69 -2.18 12.81 -15.38
C GLU A 69 -1.83 11.42 -15.95
N ASP A 70 -0.96 11.37 -16.97
CA ASP A 70 -0.51 10.14 -17.63
C ASP A 70 0.24 9.17 -16.70
N LYS A 71 0.92 9.70 -15.68
CA LYS A 71 1.70 8.92 -14.70
C LYS A 71 1.05 8.84 -13.34
N LEU A 72 -0.13 9.45 -13.17
CA LEU A 72 -0.75 9.62 -11.87
C LEU A 72 -1.02 8.29 -11.18
N VAL A 73 -1.65 7.34 -11.90
CA VAL A 73 -2.05 6.06 -11.31
C VAL A 73 -0.82 5.22 -10.93
N ASP A 74 0.16 5.12 -11.82
CA ASP A 74 1.37 4.33 -11.56
C ASP A 74 2.17 4.91 -10.39
N THR A 75 2.31 6.23 -10.34
CA THR A 75 2.97 6.91 -9.22
C THR A 75 2.17 6.75 -7.92
N ALA A 76 0.84 6.84 -7.99
CA ALA A 76 -0.03 6.63 -6.84
C ALA A 76 0.01 5.19 -6.30
N VAL A 77 0.23 4.19 -7.15
CA VAL A 77 0.47 2.81 -6.72
C VAL A 77 1.73 2.76 -5.86
N GLU A 78 2.84 3.34 -6.33
CA GLU A 78 4.08 3.37 -5.55
C GLU A 78 3.92 4.12 -4.23
N GLU A 79 3.28 5.30 -4.26
CA GLU A 79 3.01 6.07 -3.06
C GLU A 79 2.11 5.31 -2.08
N ASN A 80 1.13 4.57 -2.57
CA ASN A 80 0.28 3.74 -1.71
C ASN A 80 1.08 2.62 -1.04
N VAL A 81 1.98 1.97 -1.79
CA VAL A 81 2.90 0.97 -1.23
C VAL A 81 3.81 1.60 -0.17
N ARG A 82 4.48 2.72 -0.49
CA ARG A 82 5.37 3.41 0.46
C ARG A 82 4.65 3.80 1.74
N ARG A 83 3.43 4.32 1.65
CA ARG A 83 2.61 4.69 2.81
C ARG A 83 2.21 3.48 3.65
N MET A 84 1.92 2.34 3.03
CA MET A 84 1.62 1.11 3.78
C MET A 84 2.87 0.51 4.44
N VAL A 85 4.01 0.53 3.75
CA VAL A 85 5.30 0.17 4.35
C VAL A 85 5.59 1.05 5.56
N GLU A 86 5.48 2.37 5.42
CA GLU A 86 5.69 3.30 6.52
C GLU A 86 4.73 3.06 7.69
N ARG A 87 3.45 2.76 7.39
CA ARG A 87 2.47 2.40 8.41
C ARG A 87 2.89 1.17 9.21
N LEU A 88 3.36 0.12 8.54
CA LEU A 88 3.83 -1.12 9.18
C LEU A 88 5.14 -0.91 9.95
N GLN A 89 6.01 -0.03 9.46
CA GLN A 89 7.30 0.27 10.09
C GLN A 89 7.15 1.15 11.34
N LYS A 90 6.27 2.16 11.32
CA LYS A 90 6.30 3.25 12.31
C LYS A 90 5.01 3.42 13.13
N PHE A 91 3.88 2.96 12.61
CA PHE A 91 2.56 3.32 13.14
C PHE A 91 1.68 2.09 13.44
N SER A 92 2.30 0.93 13.60
CA SER A 92 1.61 -0.32 13.95
C SER A 92 1.93 -0.74 15.38
N GLU A 93 1.29 -1.81 15.84
CA GLU A 93 1.45 -2.30 17.21
C GLU A 93 2.92 -2.69 17.52
N PRO A 94 3.33 -2.66 18.80
CA PRO A 94 4.68 -3.05 19.23
C PRO A 94 5.12 -4.41 18.69
N MET A 95 4.16 -5.32 18.48
CA MET A 95 4.38 -6.65 17.92
C MET A 95 4.98 -6.64 16.50
N LEU A 96 4.84 -5.55 15.73
CA LEU A 96 5.54 -5.36 14.47
C LEU A 96 6.81 -4.51 14.63
N ILE A 97 6.81 -3.52 15.54
CA ILE A 97 7.93 -2.59 15.69
C ILE A 97 9.15 -3.26 16.33
N GLU A 98 8.99 -3.95 17.46
CA GLU A 98 10.12 -4.49 18.23
C GLU A 98 10.95 -5.53 17.43
N PRO A 99 10.36 -6.46 16.65
CA PRO A 99 11.15 -7.36 15.81
C PRO A 99 11.95 -6.63 14.72
N GLN A 100 11.47 -5.47 14.23
CA GLN A 100 12.22 -4.65 13.28
C GLN A 100 13.43 -4.01 13.94
N GLU A 101 13.27 -3.48 15.16
CA GLU A 101 14.37 -2.88 15.93
C GLU A 101 15.45 -3.90 16.30
N ARG A 102 15.06 -5.15 16.55
CA ARG A 102 16.00 -6.27 16.77
C ARG A 102 16.62 -6.81 15.47
N GLY A 103 16.21 -6.33 14.30
CA GLY A 103 16.68 -6.82 13.01
C GLY A 103 16.14 -8.20 12.62
N GLU A 104 15.11 -8.69 13.31
CA GLU A 104 14.47 -9.99 13.06
C GLU A 104 13.39 -9.91 11.98
N LEU A 105 12.83 -8.71 11.74
CA LEU A 105 11.81 -8.47 10.73
C LEU A 105 12.24 -7.32 9.81
N LYS A 106 12.10 -7.53 8.51
CA LYS A 106 12.19 -6.46 7.50
C LYS A 106 10.84 -6.24 6.84
N VAL A 107 10.45 -4.98 6.66
CA VAL A 107 9.26 -4.60 5.88
C VAL A 107 9.72 -3.81 4.65
N VAL A 108 9.35 -4.28 3.47
CA VAL A 108 9.75 -3.66 2.19
C VAL A 108 8.55 -3.48 1.26
N GLY A 109 8.68 -2.54 0.32
CA GLY A 109 7.69 -2.27 -0.72
C GLY A 109 8.15 -2.77 -2.08
N ALA A 110 7.22 -3.22 -2.90
CA ALA A 110 7.48 -3.55 -4.30
C ALA A 110 6.24 -3.32 -5.18
N VAL A 111 6.46 -3.28 -6.49
CA VAL A 111 5.40 -3.22 -7.51
C VAL A 111 5.58 -4.37 -8.49
N TYR A 112 4.48 -5.10 -8.73
CA TYR A 112 4.40 -6.11 -9.78
C TYR A 112 4.07 -5.46 -11.13
N GLU A 113 4.95 -5.63 -12.11
CA GLU A 113 4.80 -5.18 -13.49
C GLU A 113 3.96 -6.20 -14.27
N LEU A 114 2.66 -5.92 -14.48
CA LEU A 114 1.76 -6.82 -15.22
C LEU A 114 2.22 -7.05 -16.65
N SER A 115 2.86 -6.04 -17.26
CA SER A 115 3.35 -6.09 -18.63
C SER A 115 4.51 -7.08 -18.82
N THR A 116 5.31 -7.34 -17.78
CA THR A 116 6.56 -8.11 -17.89
C THR A 116 6.65 -9.30 -16.93
N GLY A 117 5.78 -9.35 -15.91
CA GLY A 117 5.83 -10.33 -14.83
C GLY A 117 6.93 -10.08 -13.80
N ARG A 118 7.64 -8.94 -13.87
CA ARG A 118 8.71 -8.62 -12.91
C ARG A 118 8.17 -7.99 -11.64
N VAL A 119 8.93 -8.15 -10.56
CA VAL A 119 8.74 -7.43 -9.31
C VAL A 119 9.85 -6.37 -9.20
N ARG A 120 9.46 -5.10 -9.14
CA ARG A 120 10.36 -3.98 -8.94
C ARG A 120 10.28 -3.50 -7.49
N TRP A 121 11.40 -3.56 -6.79
CA TRP A 121 11.52 -3.09 -5.41
C TRP A 121 11.51 -1.55 -5.35
N LEU A 122 10.92 -0.99 -4.29
CA LEU A 122 10.82 0.45 -4.04
C LEU A 122 11.78 0.94 -2.96
#